data_AF-A0A7L4MSG7-F1
#
_entry.id   AF-A0A7L4MSG7-F1
#
_cell.length_a   1.000
_cell.length_b   1.000
_cell.length_c   1.000
_cell.angle_alpha   90.00
_cell.angle_beta   90.00
_cell.angle_gamma   90.00
#
_symmetry.space_group_name_H-M   'P 1'
#
loop_
_entity.id
_entity.type
_entity.pdbx_description
1 polymer ?
#
loop_
_entity_poly.entity_id
_entity_poly.type
_entity_poly.pdbx_seq_one_letter_code
_entity_poly.pdbx_strand_id
1 'polypeptide(L)'
;VGSSPGDTTLTPRREQPAAEGTAFISIQAFPALLDLPQDLEVTEVSCGSRHTAVVTRGGELYTWGWGKYGQLGHGDSSSSDQPRRVEYLVAEGLQAEEVVCGPWTTYVHVLESRGTRSPPPPPAAFGEEDTGELCSCASADGTSPGP
;
A
#
# COMPACT_ATOMS: atom_id res chain seq x y z
N VAL A 1 -18.32 -59.00 33.20
CA VAL A 1 -19.68 -58.46 32.93
C VAL A 1 -19.71 -57.04 33.48
N GLY A 2 -19.18 -56.05 32.75
CA GLY A 2 -19.85 -55.37 31.65
C GLY A 2 -20.11 -53.92 32.09
N SER A 3 -19.07 -53.08 32.09
CA SER A 3 -19.19 -51.64 32.35
C SER A 3 -19.38 -50.93 31.01
N SER A 4 -20.59 -50.43 30.76
CA SER A 4 -20.90 -49.68 29.54
C SER A 4 -20.11 -48.36 29.49
N PRO A 5 -19.54 -47.98 28.33
CA PRO A 5 -18.95 -46.65 28.16
C PRO A 5 -20.08 -45.62 28.02
N GLY A 6 -19.99 -44.53 28.77
CA GLY A 6 -20.85 -43.37 28.61
C GLY A 6 -20.64 -42.75 27.24
N ASP A 7 -21.62 -42.91 26.36
CA ASP A 7 -21.72 -42.23 25.08
C ASP A 7 -21.84 -40.72 25.35
N THR A 8 -20.72 -40.02 25.23
CA THR A 8 -20.71 -38.55 25.30
C THR A 8 -21.10 -38.05 23.92
N THR A 9 -22.40 -38.09 23.63
CA THR A 9 -22.99 -37.49 22.44
C THR A 9 -22.66 -35.99 22.46
N LEU A 10 -21.65 -35.59 21.67
CA LEU A 10 -21.35 -34.19 21.38
C LEU A 10 -22.57 -33.61 20.66
N THR A 11 -23.37 -32.81 21.37
CA THR A 11 -24.41 -32.01 20.75
C THR A 11 -23.76 -31.11 19.69
N PRO A 12 -24.24 -31.11 18.42
CA PRO A 12 -23.71 -30.22 17.42
C PRO A 12 -23.91 -28.79 17.89
N ARG A 13 -22.80 -28.04 17.93
CA ARG A 13 -22.77 -26.63 18.31
C ARG A 13 -23.74 -25.90 17.40
N ARG A 14 -24.79 -25.32 17.98
CA ARG A 14 -25.73 -24.44 17.28
C ARG A 14 -24.92 -23.43 16.47
N GLU A 15 -24.93 -23.58 15.15
CA GLU A 15 -24.32 -22.61 14.24
C GLU A 15 -25.01 -21.28 14.52
N GLN A 16 -24.23 -20.34 15.03
CA GLN A 16 -24.67 -18.98 15.25
C GLN A 16 -24.91 -18.40 13.85
N PRO A 17 -26.11 -17.87 13.55
CA PRO A 17 -26.40 -17.38 12.21
C PRO A 17 -25.36 -16.31 11.87
N ALA A 18 -24.58 -16.58 10.81
CA ALA A 18 -23.70 -15.61 10.21
C ALA A 18 -24.57 -14.39 9.88
N ALA A 19 -24.34 -13.28 10.58
CA ALA A 19 -25.01 -12.05 10.29
C ALA A 19 -24.62 -11.64 8.86
N GLU A 20 -25.54 -11.81 7.92
CA GLU A 20 -25.48 -11.17 6.61
C GLU A 20 -25.44 -9.66 6.83
N GLY A 21 -24.28 -9.06 6.60
CA GLY A 21 -24.06 -7.64 6.73
C GLY A 21 -22.67 -7.32 7.23
N THR A 22 -21.71 -7.38 6.30
CA THR A 22 -20.42 -6.68 6.28
C THR A 22 -19.67 -6.65 7.61
N ALA A 23 -18.58 -7.41 7.75
CA ALA A 23 -17.78 -7.48 8.96
C ALA A 23 -17.17 -6.11 9.32
N PHE A 24 -17.90 -5.30 10.08
CA PHE A 24 -17.40 -4.12 10.73
C PHE A 24 -16.53 -4.57 11.91
N ILE A 25 -15.25 -4.19 11.94
CA ILE A 25 -14.38 -4.47 13.08
C ILE A 25 -14.81 -3.54 14.23
N SER A 26 -15.90 -3.93 14.87
CA SER A 26 -16.43 -3.35 16.09
C SER A 26 -15.88 -4.15 17.27
N ILE A 27 -15.78 -3.54 18.45
CA ILE A 27 -15.31 -4.24 19.67
C ILE A 27 -16.24 -5.43 19.92
N GLN A 28 -15.74 -6.64 19.68
CA GLN A 28 -16.51 -7.87 19.85
C GLN A 28 -16.08 -8.63 21.10
N ALA A 29 -17.05 -9.25 21.78
CA ALA A 29 -16.79 -10.18 22.89
C ALA A 29 -16.36 -11.57 22.40
N PHE A 30 -16.53 -11.86 21.10
CA PHE A 30 -16.20 -13.14 20.47
C PHE A 30 -15.32 -12.92 19.24
N PRO A 31 -14.46 -13.89 18.86
CA PRO A 31 -13.70 -13.80 17.61
C PRO A 31 -14.63 -13.63 16.41
N ALA A 32 -14.31 -12.66 15.55
CA ALA A 32 -15.01 -12.42 14.29
C ALA A 32 -14.08 -12.77 13.13
N LEU A 33 -14.64 -13.39 12.08
CA LEU A 33 -13.91 -13.57 10.84
C LEU A 33 -13.71 -12.21 10.17
N LEU A 34 -12.48 -11.93 9.77
CA LEU A 34 -12.15 -10.72 9.03
C LEU A 34 -12.42 -10.95 7.54
N ASP A 35 -13.23 -10.08 6.94
CA ASP A 35 -13.50 -10.11 5.50
C ASP A 35 -12.35 -9.43 4.74
N LEU A 36 -11.24 -10.15 4.60
CA LEU A 36 -10.18 -9.79 3.66
C LEU A 36 -10.54 -10.32 2.27
N PRO A 37 -10.09 -9.65 1.20
CA PRO A 37 -10.12 -10.21 -0.15
C PRO A 37 -9.68 -11.68 -0.13
N GLN A 38 -10.52 -12.59 -0.66
CA GLN A 38 -10.50 -14.04 -0.37
C GLN A 38 -9.23 -14.79 -0.81
N ASP A 39 -8.23 -14.09 -1.36
CA ASP A 39 -6.98 -14.64 -1.86
C ASP A 39 -5.73 -14.07 -1.14
N LEU A 40 -5.91 -13.29 -0.07
CA LEU A 40 -4.79 -12.73 0.69
C LEU A 40 -4.23 -13.72 1.70
N GLU A 41 -3.06 -14.27 1.40
CA GLU A 41 -2.25 -15.04 2.34
C GLU A 41 -1.51 -14.08 3.29
N VAL A 42 -1.97 -13.95 4.54
CA VAL A 42 -1.33 -13.11 5.57
C VAL A 42 -0.11 -13.82 6.14
N THR A 43 1.04 -13.16 6.14
CA THR A 43 2.30 -13.69 6.66
C THR A 43 2.68 -13.06 8.01
N GLU A 44 2.28 -11.82 8.25
CA GLU A 44 2.57 -11.11 9.49
C GLU A 44 1.39 -10.24 9.94
N VAL A 45 1.23 -10.11 11.26
CA VAL A 45 0.26 -9.24 11.90
C VAL A 45 0.93 -8.49 13.03
N SER A 46 0.59 -7.21 13.16
CA SER A 46 1.01 -6.37 14.27
C SER A 46 -0.14 -5.47 14.74
N CYS A 47 -0.24 -5.28 16.05
CA CYS A 47 -1.31 -4.51 16.68
C CYS A 47 -0.74 -3.41 17.58
N GLY A 48 -1.20 -2.18 17.38
CA GLY A 48 -0.97 -1.07 18.30
C GLY A 48 -2.13 -0.89 19.28
N SER A 49 -2.21 0.27 19.93
CA SER A 49 -3.25 0.53 20.95
C SER A 49 -4.68 0.48 20.39
N ARG A 50 -4.87 0.94 19.15
CA ARG A 50 -6.19 1.05 18.50
C ARG A 50 -6.12 0.86 16.98
N HIS A 51 -5.06 0.24 16.47
CA HIS A 51 -4.93 -0.04 15.05
C HIS A 51 -4.22 -1.39 14.85
N THR A 52 -4.42 -1.97 13.68
CA THR A 52 -3.81 -3.23 13.28
C THR A 52 -3.25 -3.06 11.88
N ALA A 53 -2.13 -3.73 11.66
CA ALA A 53 -1.49 -3.84 10.36
C ALA A 53 -1.21 -5.31 10.05
N VAL A 54 -1.32 -5.69 8.78
CA VAL A 54 -0.95 -7.01 8.29
C VAL A 54 -0.14 -6.89 7.01
N VAL A 55 0.82 -7.78 6.87
CA VAL A 55 1.59 -7.97 5.64
C VAL A 55 1.13 -9.27 4.99
N THR A 56 0.95 -9.22 3.68
CA THR A 56 0.58 -10.39 2.89
C THR A 56 1.81 -10.98 2.23
N ARG A 57 1.72 -12.24 1.82
CA ARG A 57 2.78 -12.91 1.05
C ARG A 57 3.10 -12.20 -0.27
N GLY A 58 2.15 -11.43 -0.81
CA GLY A 58 2.34 -10.58 -1.99
C GLY A 58 3.14 -9.31 -1.72
N GLY A 59 3.55 -9.06 -0.47
CA GLY A 59 4.24 -7.83 -0.06
C GLY A 59 3.31 -6.63 0.11
N GLU A 60 2.00 -6.86 0.21
CA GLU A 60 1.03 -5.78 0.41
C GLU A 60 0.82 -5.52 1.91
N LEU A 61 0.73 -4.24 2.27
CA LEU A 61 0.40 -3.80 3.62
C LEU A 61 -1.07 -3.36 3.69
N TYR A 62 -1.79 -3.91 4.66
CA TYR A 62 -3.15 -3.49 5.00
C TYR A 62 -3.18 -2.94 6.42
N THR A 63 -3.86 -1.83 6.62
CA THR A 63 -4.00 -1.18 7.93
C THR A 63 -5.43 -0.74 8.18
N TRP A 64 -5.85 -0.83 9.44
CA TRP A 64 -7.16 -0.37 9.89
C TRP A 64 -7.17 -0.03 11.38
N GLY A 65 -8.27 0.55 11.82
CA GLY A 65 -8.53 1.02 13.17
C GLY A 65 -8.52 2.55 13.25
N TRP A 66 -8.05 3.06 14.39
CA TRP A 66 -8.04 4.48 14.68
C TRP A 66 -6.84 5.17 14.02
N GLY A 67 -7.12 6.14 13.14
CA GLY A 67 -6.12 6.76 12.25
C GLY A 67 -5.86 8.25 12.47
N LYS A 68 -6.28 8.84 13.60
CA LYS A 68 -6.25 10.31 13.81
C LYS A 68 -4.85 10.93 13.82
N TYR A 69 -3.79 10.14 13.96
CA TYR A 69 -2.40 10.61 13.86
C TYR A 69 -1.72 10.17 12.57
N GLY A 70 -2.47 9.65 11.59
CA GLY A 70 -1.93 9.18 10.31
C GLY A 70 -1.23 7.82 10.41
N GLN A 71 -1.35 7.11 11.54
CA GLN A 71 -0.68 5.82 11.76
C GLN A 71 -1.10 4.70 10.78
N LEU A 72 -2.21 4.89 10.06
CA LEU A 72 -2.66 3.93 9.06
C LEU A 72 -1.91 4.07 7.73
N GLY A 73 -1.26 5.21 7.46
CA GLY A 73 -0.48 5.40 6.23
C GLY A 73 -1.31 5.66 4.97
N HIS A 74 -2.61 5.99 5.10
CA HIS A 74 -3.52 6.22 3.96
C HIS A 74 -3.42 7.62 3.34
N GLY A 75 -2.44 8.43 3.74
CA GLY A 75 -2.31 9.83 3.31
C GLY A 75 -3.32 10.79 3.97
N ASP A 76 -4.08 10.29 4.94
CA ASP A 76 -5.07 11.06 5.70
C ASP A 76 -5.04 10.67 7.19
N SER A 77 -5.84 11.37 8.00
CA SER A 77 -6.03 11.10 9.43
C SER A 77 -7.40 10.48 9.73
N SER A 78 -7.98 9.77 8.77
CA SER A 78 -9.27 9.11 8.92
C SER A 78 -9.11 7.77 9.64
N SER A 79 -10.11 7.39 10.44
CA SER A 79 -10.16 6.03 10.98
C SER A 79 -10.82 5.12 9.95
N SER A 80 -10.41 3.86 9.92
CA SER A 80 -11.00 2.84 9.07
C SER A 80 -11.44 1.65 9.91
N ASP A 81 -12.65 1.19 9.73
CA ASP A 81 -13.23 0.02 10.40
C ASP A 81 -13.03 -1.28 9.60
N GLN A 82 -12.41 -1.18 8.43
CA GLN A 82 -12.10 -2.29 7.53
C GLN A 82 -10.63 -2.27 7.11
N PRO A 83 -10.02 -3.43 6.83
CA PRO A 83 -8.67 -3.48 6.29
C PRO A 83 -8.61 -2.73 4.96
N ARG A 84 -7.76 -1.70 4.90
CA ARG A 84 -7.51 -0.94 3.68
C ARG A 84 -6.05 -1.11 3.29
N ARG A 85 -5.81 -1.36 2.01
CA ARG A 85 -4.46 -1.44 1.47
C ARG A 85 -3.78 -0.07 1.50
N VAL A 86 -2.52 -0.04 1.88
CA VAL A 86 -1.70 1.17 1.87
C VAL A 86 -1.18 1.41 0.45
N GLU A 87 -1.95 2.15 -0.35
CA GLU A 87 -1.66 2.39 -1.77
C GLU A 87 -0.33 3.11 -2.03
N TYR A 88 0.19 3.85 -1.05
CA TYR A 88 1.48 4.54 -1.17
C TYR A 88 2.62 3.55 -1.49
N LEU A 89 2.67 2.39 -0.84
CA LEU A 89 3.72 1.40 -1.10
C LEU A 89 3.63 0.84 -2.52
N VAL A 90 2.41 0.60 -3.00
CA VAL A 90 2.16 0.11 -4.36
C VAL A 90 2.58 1.14 -5.40
N ALA A 91 2.24 2.41 -5.19
CA ALA A 91 2.58 3.51 -6.09
C ALA A 91 4.10 3.70 -6.23
N GLU A 92 4.85 3.50 -5.14
CA GLU A 92 6.31 3.59 -5.11
C GLU A 92 7.01 2.28 -5.51
N GLY A 93 6.27 1.22 -5.84
CA GLY A 93 6.83 -0.09 -6.18
C GLY A 93 7.54 -0.78 -5.00
N LEU A 94 7.15 -0.45 -3.76
CA LEU A 94 7.70 -1.02 -2.54
C LEU A 94 6.87 -2.22 -2.06
N GLN A 95 7.54 -3.22 -1.51
CA GLN A 95 6.92 -4.37 -0.86
C GLN A 95 7.18 -4.31 0.64
N ALA A 96 6.13 -4.49 1.43
CA ALA A 96 6.26 -4.65 2.88
C ALA A 96 6.76 -6.07 3.19
N GLU A 97 7.80 -6.17 4.01
CA GLU A 97 8.38 -7.44 4.46
C GLU A 97 7.99 -7.71 5.92
N GLU A 98 8.13 -6.70 6.78
CA GLU A 98 7.83 -6.79 8.21
C GLU A 98 7.08 -5.54 8.69
N VAL A 99 6.29 -5.67 9.76
CA VAL A 99 5.51 -4.58 10.33
C VAL A 99 5.50 -4.56 11.85
N VAL A 100 5.77 -3.39 12.43
CA VAL A 100 5.75 -3.18 13.89
C VAL A 100 4.85 -1.99 14.23
N CYS A 101 3.87 -2.24 15.10
CA CYS A 101 2.92 -1.23 15.58
C CYS A 101 3.29 -0.83 17.01
N GLY A 102 3.58 0.46 17.19
CA GLY A 102 3.65 1.09 18.50
C GLY A 102 2.26 1.55 18.98
N PRO A 103 2.20 2.28 20.11
CA PRO A 103 0.92 2.79 20.63
C PRO A 103 0.14 3.64 19.61
N TRP A 104 0.86 4.48 18.85
CA TRP A 104 0.30 5.45 17.91
C TRP A 104 1.06 5.52 16.59
N THR A 105 1.92 4.55 16.32
CA THR A 105 2.88 4.57 15.21
C THR A 105 2.92 3.23 14.51
N THR A 106 3.22 3.23 13.22
CA THR A 106 3.44 2.02 12.42
C THR A 106 4.80 2.15 11.74
N TYR A 107 5.66 1.15 11.94
CA TYR A 107 6.94 1.00 11.26
C TYR A 107 6.83 -0.17 10.30
N VAL A 108 7.38 0.00 9.11
CA VAL A 108 7.31 -1.01 8.05
C VAL A 108 8.71 -1.15 7.47
N HIS A 109 9.23 -2.36 7.46
CA HIS A 109 10.43 -2.68 6.69
C HIS A 109 10.00 -2.96 5.25
N VAL A 110 10.60 -2.27 4.29
CA VAL A 110 10.21 -2.35 2.88
C VAL A 110 11.40 -2.67 2.00
N LEU A 111 11.12 -3.39 0.92
CA LEU A 111 12.07 -3.69 -0.15
C LEU A 111 11.57 -3.11 -1.47
N GLU A 112 12.49 -2.68 -2.32
CA GLU A 112 12.14 -2.33 -3.71
C GLU A 112 11.68 -3.58 -4.46
N SER A 113 10.51 -3.51 -5.12
CA SER A 113 10.13 -4.54 -6.09
C SER A 113 11.17 -4.56 -7.20
N ARG A 114 11.76 -5.73 -7.46
CA ARG A 114 12.79 -5.91 -8.50
C ARG A 114 12.29 -5.75 -9.95
N GLY A 115 11.19 -5.04 -10.19
CA GLY A 115 10.63 -4.75 -11.51
C GLY A 115 10.46 -3.25 -11.70
N THR A 116 11.03 -2.74 -12.80
CA THR A 116 10.88 -1.38 -13.36
C THR A 116 11.60 -0.22 -12.66
N ARG A 117 12.92 -0.32 -12.42
CA ARG A 117 13.73 0.91 -12.49
C ARG A 117 13.78 1.36 -13.95
N SER A 118 13.01 2.38 -14.32
CA SER A 118 13.36 3.15 -15.51
C SER A 118 14.77 3.72 -15.31
N PRO A 119 15.64 3.72 -16.34
CA PRO A 119 16.95 4.35 -16.21
C PRO A 119 16.76 5.83 -15.88
N PRO A 120 17.63 6.43 -15.04
CA PRO A 120 17.57 7.87 -14.78
C PRO A 120 17.63 8.62 -16.12
N PRO A 121 16.87 9.72 -16.29
CA PRO A 121 16.96 10.52 -17.51
C PRO A 121 18.42 10.94 -17.72
N PRO A 122 18.94 10.94 -18.96
CA PRO A 122 20.27 11.46 -19.22
C PRO A 122 20.35 12.90 -18.68
N PRO A 123 21.50 13.33 -18.13
CA PRO A 123 21.63 14.70 -17.63
C PRO A 123 21.24 15.64 -18.76
N ALA A 124 20.27 16.52 -18.47
CA ALA A 124 19.85 17.54 -19.41
C ALA A 124 21.10 18.26 -19.91
N ALA A 125 21.35 18.17 -21.22
CA ALA A 125 22.42 18.90 -21.86
C ALA A 125 22.23 20.37 -21.44
N PHE A 126 23.18 20.88 -20.67
CA PHE A 126 23.30 22.31 -20.41
C PHE A 126 23.30 22.98 -21.77
N GLY A 127 22.26 23.78 -22.03
CA GLY A 127 22.21 24.61 -23.23
C GLY A 127 23.45 25.49 -23.24
N GLU A 128 24.18 25.43 -24.34
CA GLU A 128 25.21 26.41 -24.66
C GLU A 128 24.61 27.80 -24.49
N GLU A 129 25.23 28.57 -23.60
CA GLU A 129 24.94 29.97 -23.38
C GLU A 129 25.16 30.71 -24.71
N ASP A 130 24.09 31.35 -25.19
CA ASP A 130 24.07 32.23 -26.35
C ASP A 130 25.01 33.42 -26.12
N THR A 131 26.28 33.28 -26.49
CA THR A 131 27.18 34.42 -26.69
C THR A 131 26.93 35.02 -28.07
N GLY A 132 25.83 35.76 -28.20
CA GLY A 132 25.56 36.60 -29.35
C GLY A 132 26.39 37.88 -29.33
N GLU A 133 27.61 37.85 -29.89
CA GLU A 133 28.37 39.05 -30.28
C GLU A 133 28.46 39.14 -31.81
N LEU A 134 27.61 40.01 -32.37
CA LEU A 134 27.76 40.94 -33.50
C LEU A 134 28.49 40.55 -34.82
N CYS A 135 27.78 40.94 -35.90
CA CYS A 135 28.24 41.41 -37.21
C CYS A 135 28.62 40.38 -38.29
N SER A 136 27.85 40.40 -39.40
CA SER A 136 28.36 40.90 -40.69
C SER A 136 27.25 40.99 -41.73
N CYS A 137 26.97 42.22 -42.17
CA CYS A 137 26.28 42.51 -43.42
C CYS A 137 27.24 42.28 -44.59
N ALA A 138 26.92 41.35 -45.49
CA ALA A 138 27.42 41.33 -46.88
C ALA A 138 26.65 40.28 -47.69
N SER A 139 25.65 40.72 -48.45
CA SER A 139 25.16 39.96 -49.61
C SER A 139 25.49 40.78 -50.85
N ALA A 140 26.38 40.22 -51.67
CA ALA A 140 26.80 40.78 -52.93
C ALA A 140 25.89 40.31 -54.08
N ASP A 141 25.79 41.20 -55.06
CA ASP A 141 25.49 41.03 -56.49
C ASP A 141 24.13 40.47 -56.94
N GLY A 142 23.29 41.41 -57.41
CA GLY A 142 22.18 41.19 -58.31
C GLY A 142 22.31 42.08 -59.56
N THR A 143 22.65 41.43 -60.67
CA THR A 143 22.58 41.79 -62.09
C THR A 143 21.68 42.97 -62.52
N SER A 144 22.22 43.86 -63.36
CA SER A 144 21.50 44.86 -64.17
C SER A 144 20.89 44.24 -65.45
N PRO A 145 19.75 44.74 -65.97
CA PRO A 145 19.46 44.72 -67.41
C PRO A 145 19.80 46.07 -68.07
N GLY A 146 20.01 46.03 -69.39
CA GLY A 146 20.48 47.12 -70.25
C GLY A 146 19.42 48.13 -70.71
N PRO A 147 19.59 48.68 -71.93
CA PRO A 147 19.58 50.12 -72.25
C PRO A 147 18.23 50.84 -72.16
#